data_AF-A0A511YQM8-F1
#
_entry.id   AF-A0A511YQM8-F1
#
_cell.length_a   1.000
_cell.length_b   1.000
_cell.length_c   1.000
_cell.angle_alpha   90.00
_cell.angle_beta   90.00
_cell.angle_gamma   90.00
#
_symmetry.space_group_name_H-M   'P 1'
#
loop_
_entity.id
_entity.type
_entity.pdbx_description
1 polymer ?
#
loop_
_entity_poly.entity_id
_entity_poly.type
_entity_poly.pdbx_seq_one_letter_code
_entity_poly.pdbx_strand_id
1 'polypeptide(L)' 'MNSKIELSQQINYVLIHCEISAEVKQLLLNIKDELNKDLNSDERFDLWIKLISIFKDIAVVATNFIKGPE' A
#
# COMPACT_ATOMS: atom_id res chain seq x y z
N MET A 1 5.93 -15.04 -9.68
CA MET A 1 4.88 -14.60 -10.61
C MET A 1 3.52 -14.42 -9.92
N ASN A 2 3.13 -15.30 -8.97
CA ASN A 2 1.88 -15.15 -8.19
C ASN A 2 1.83 -13.94 -7.26
N SER A 3 2.94 -13.56 -6.61
CA SER A 3 2.96 -12.49 -5.60
C SER A 3 2.60 -11.10 -6.13
N LYS A 4 2.92 -10.77 -7.38
CA LYS A 4 2.54 -9.50 -8.03
C LYS A 4 1.03 -9.41 -8.29
N ILE A 5 0.42 -10.52 -8.71
CA ILE A 5 -1.02 -10.62 -8.96
C ILE A 5 -1.79 -10.48 -7.64
N GLU A 6 -1.34 -11.22 -6.62
CA GLU A 6 -1.96 -11.24 -5.30
C GLU A 6 -1.91 -9.87 -4.61
N LEU A 7 -0.77 -9.17 -4.68
CA LEU A 7 -0.63 -7.82 -4.12
C LEU A 7 -1.50 -6.79 -4.87
N SER A 8 -1.60 -6.89 -6.20
CA SER A 8 -2.47 -6.02 -7.00
C SER A 8 -3.95 -6.21 -6.65
N GLN A 9 -4.38 -7.45 -6.37
CA GLN A 9 -5.72 -7.76 -5.89
C GLN A 9 -5.99 -7.19 -4.49
N GLN A 10 -5.03 -7.30 -3.57
CA GLN A 10 -5.13 -6.73 -2.23
C GLN A 10 -5.25 -5.20 -2.26
N ILE A 11 -4.46 -4.52 -3.10
CA ILE A 11 -4.55 -3.06 -3.28
C ILE A 11 -5.93 -2.68 -3.85
N ASN A 12 -6.43 -3.40 -4.87
CA ASN A 12 -7.76 -3.15 -5.42
C ASN A 12 -8.87 -3.34 -4.38
N TYR A 13 -8.76 -4.35 -3.53
CA TYR A 13 -9.72 -4.58 -2.47
C TYR A 13 -9.79 -3.37 -1.53
N VAL A 14 -8.64 -2.86 -1.06
CA VAL A 14 -8.58 -1.68 -0.20
C VAL A 14 -9.14 -0.44 -0.89
N LEU A 15 -8.79 -0.22 -2.16
CA LEU A 15 -9.26 0.94 -2.93
C LEU A 15 -10.78 0.96 -3.16
N ILE A 16 -11.44 -0.21 -3.22
CA ILE A 16 -12.88 -0.33 -3.50
C ILE A 16 -13.70 -0.42 -2.21
N HIS A 17 -13.18 -1.12 -1.19
CA HIS A 17 -13.97 -1.54 -0.03
C HIS A 17 -13.61 -0.86 1.29
N CYS A 18 -12.53 -0.06 1.34
CA CYS A 18 -12.15 0.66 2.55
C CYS A 18 -12.37 2.17 2.41
N GLU A 19 -12.92 2.81 3.45
CA GLU A 19 -12.86 4.27 3.59
C GLU A 19 -11.44 4.67 4.00
N ILE A 20 -10.72 5.30 3.08
CA ILE A 20 -9.32 5.74 3.27
C ILE A 20 -9.19 7.21 2.88
N SER A 21 -8.21 7.91 3.44
CA SER A 21 -7.95 9.30 3.06
C SER A 21 -7.52 9.39 1.59
N ALA A 22 -7.71 10.58 1.00
CA ALA A 22 -7.29 10.83 -0.38
C ALA A 22 -5.78 10.61 -0.59
N GLU A 23 -4.97 10.92 0.42
CA GLU A 23 -3.51 10.72 0.39
C GLU A 23 -3.16 9.23 0.33
N VAL A 24 -3.77 8.42 1.20
CA VAL A 24 -3.57 6.96 1.21
C VAL A 24 -4.05 6.33 -0.10
N LYS A 25 -5.19 6.81 -0.63
CA LYS A 25 -5.71 6.38 -1.94
C LYS A 25 -4.72 6.65 -3.07
N GLN A 26 -4.15 7.86 -3.12
CA GLN A 26 -3.18 8.24 -4.14
C GLN A 26 -1.88 7.41 -4.03
N LEU A 27 -1.41 7.15 -2.82
CA LEU A 27 -0.25 6.29 -2.57
C LEU A 27 -0.46 4.84 -3.07
N LEU A 28 -1.63 4.27 -2.78
CA LEU A 28 -1.98 2.92 -3.24
C LEU A 28 -2.08 2.84 -4.78
N LEU A 29 -2.59 3.89 -5.44
CA LEU A 29 -2.62 3.98 -6.90
C LEU A 29 -1.20 4.04 -7.48
N ASN A 30 -0.32 4.87 -6.92
CA ASN A 30 1.08 4.97 -7.37
C ASN A 30 1.81 3.61 -7.25
N ILE A 31 1.61 2.90 -6.13
CA ILE A 31 2.15 1.56 -5.93
C ILE A 31 1.63 0.59 -6.99
N LYS A 32 0.32 0.61 -7.26
CA LYS A 32 -0.30 -0.27 -8.26
C LYS A 32 0.28 -0.03 -9.65
N ASP A 33 0.53 1.22 -10.02
CA ASP A 33 1.17 1.57 -11.29
C ASP A 33 2.63 1.14 -11.34
N GLU A 34 3.39 1.31 -10.25
CA GLU A 34 4.76 0.82 -10.14
C GLU A 34 4.82 -0.72 -10.22
N LEU A 35 3.87 -1.44 -9.62
CA LEU A 35 3.76 -2.89 -9.72
C LEU A 35 3.59 -3.36 -11.16
N ASN A 36 2.90 -2.60 -12.02
CA ASN A 36 2.69 -2.97 -13.41
C ASN A 36 3.93 -2.82 -14.29
N LYS A 37 4.96 -2.09 -13.82
CA LYS A 37 6.23 -1.93 -14.54
C LYS A 37 7.04 -3.23 -14.50
N ASP A 38 7.89 -3.40 -15.52
CA ASP A 38 8.89 -4.46 -15.55
C ASP A 38 10.13 -3.96 -14.79
N LEU A 39 10.09 -4.16 -13.47
CA LEU A 39 11.11 -3.67 -12.54
C LEU A 39 12.24 -4.69 -12.39
N ASN A 40 13.48 -4.20 -12.37
CA ASN A 40 14.65 -5.00 -12.02
C ASN A 40 14.63 -5.42 -10.52
N SER A 41 15.62 -6.15 -10.03
CA SER A 41 15.63 -6.63 -8.64
C SER A 41 15.64 -5.49 -7.62
N ASP A 42 16.40 -4.44 -7.90
CA ASP A 42 16.69 -3.36 -6.97
C ASP A 42 15.50 -2.41 -6.91
N GLU A 43 14.91 -2.09 -8.07
CA GLU A 43 13.65 -1.35 -8.17
C GLU A 43 12.49 -2.06 -7.47
N ARG A 44 12.45 -3.40 -7.54
CA ARG A 44 11.46 -4.19 -6.78
C ARG A 44 11.71 -4.09 -5.29
N PHE A 45 12.96 -4.17 -4.85
CA PHE A 45 13.29 -4.05 -3.43
C PHE A 45 12.92 -2.67 -2.87
N ASP A 46 13.22 -1.60 -3.60
CA ASP A 46 12.82 -0.23 -3.23
C ASP A 46 11.29 -0.07 -3.17
N LEU A 47 10.56 -0.65 -4.11
CA LEU A 47 9.10 -0.66 -4.09
C LEU A 47 8.56 -1.39 -2.84
N TRP A 48 9.16 -2.52 -2.45
CA TRP A 48 8.81 -3.23 -1.23
C TRP A 48 9.08 -2.41 0.04
N ILE A 49 10.21 -1.69 0.10
CA ILE A 49 10.52 -0.80 1.23
C ILE A 49 9.49 0.33 1.34
N LYS A 50 9.11 0.96 0.21
CA LYS A 50 8.05 1.99 0.18
C LYS A 50 6.72 1.43 0.67
N LEU A 51 6.32 0.25 0.18
CA LEU A 51 5.13 -0.46 0.60
C LEU A 51 5.10 -0.69 2.13
N ILE A 52 6.19 -1.22 2.70
CA ILE A 52 6.30 -1.46 4.14
C ILE A 52 6.18 -0.16 4.94
N SER A 53 6.82 0.92 4.48
CA SER A 53 6.72 2.21 5.15
C SER A 53 5.28 2.73 5.17
N ILE A 54 4.57 2.61 4.05
CA ILE A 54 3.18 3.05 3.93
C ILE A 54 2.26 2.22 4.83
N PHE A 55 2.45 0.90 4.87
CA PHE A 55 1.68 0.04 5.77
C PHE A 55 1.96 0.33 7.25
N LYS A 56 3.21 0.66 7.61
CA LYS A 56 3.57 1.11 8.95
C LYS A 56 2.81 2.39 9.31
N ASP A 57 2.79 3.38 8.42
CA ASP A 57 2.11 4.66 8.67
C ASP A 57 0.59 4.47 8.77
N ILE A 58 -0.01 3.66 7.90
CA ILE A 58 -1.43 3.28 7.98
C ILE A 58 -1.73 2.56 9.30
N ALA A 59 -0.89 1.62 9.72
CA ALA A 59 -1.07 0.90 10.98
C ALA A 59 -0.93 1.81 12.21
N VAL A 60 0.01 2.76 12.20
CA VAL A 60 0.16 3.77 13.27
C VAL A 60 -1.11 4.63 13.37
N VAL A 61 -1.62 5.10 12.23
CA VAL A 61 -2.88 5.86 12.20
C VAL A 61 -4.04 5.01 12.72
N ALA A 62 -4.21 3.78 12.23
CA ALA A 62 -5.27 2.88 12.68
C ALA A 62 -5.20 2.58 14.18
N THR A 63 -3.99 2.37 14.73
CA THR A 63 -3.81 2.11 16.17
C THR A 63 -4.10 3.34 17.03
N ASN A 64 -3.85 4.55 16.55
CA ASN A 64 -4.25 5.79 17.24
C ASN A 64 -5.77 6.00 17.23
N PHE A 65 -6.47 5.60 16.17
CA PHE A 65 -7.94 5.61 16.15
C PHE A 65 -8.55 4.59 17.11
N ILE A 66 -7.96 3.39 17.24
CA ILE A 66 -8.45 2.33 18.13
C ILE A 66 -8.21 2.66 19.61
N LYS A 67 -7.10 3.34 19.92
CA LYS A 67 -6.77 3.73 21.30
C LYS A 67 -7.57 4.94 21.81
N GLY A 68 -8.23 5.70 20.93
CA GLY A 68 -8.86 6.97 21.25
C GLY A 68 -7.82 8.09 21.44
N PRO A 69 -8.19 9.37 21.23
CA PRO A 69 -7.30 10.49 21.49
C PRO A 69 -6.97 10.55 23.00
N GLU A 70 -5.68 10.67 23.33
CA GLU A 70 -5.23 10.98 24.70
C GLU A 70 -5.71 12.36 25.15
#